data_AF-A0A4Y3QZJ3-F1
#
_entry.id   AF-A0A4Y3QZJ3-F1
#
_cell.length_a   1.000
_cell.length_b   1.000
_cell.length_c   1.000
_cell.angle_alpha   90.00
_cell.angle_beta   90.00
_cell.angle_gamma   90.00
#
_symmetry.space_group_name_H-M   'P 1'
#
loop_
_entity.id
_entity.type
_entity.pdbx_description
1 polymer ?
#
loop_
_entity_poly.entity_id
_entity_poly.type
_entity_poly.pdbx_seq_one_letter_code
_entity_poly.pdbx_strand_id
1 'polypeptide(L)'
;MANDEMTERDRRIDGIVREARGDDGKIRTSAVEALRTMDPPVSVARIAELLGVTRQSIYLHIRGNKNLLDRKHNEELEKLRPFEVQHEHRKCTAYVNLTHQIDYYLSDGKLADYKLKRLRSFWRALGTNMSQVLVYDPEQEPNYVSKEGGWRYETRQPADEDFVVRPPGELTDEQKRVLRRPEGWESI
;
A
#
# COMPACT_ATOMS: atom_id res chain seq x y z
N MET A 1 -36.10 -38.81 17.96
CA MET A 1 -36.16 -37.82 16.88
C MET A 1 -35.28 -36.66 17.33
N ALA A 2 -34.06 -36.56 16.81
CA ALA A 2 -33.13 -35.49 17.19
C ALA A 2 -33.54 -34.22 16.43
N ASN A 3 -33.72 -33.13 17.18
CA ASN A 3 -34.10 -31.83 16.66
C ASN A 3 -32.89 -31.26 15.90
N ASP A 4 -33.01 -31.18 14.57
CA ASP A 4 -31.99 -30.64 13.67
C ASP A 4 -32.09 -29.11 13.68
N GLU A 5 -31.74 -28.49 14.82
CA GLU A 5 -31.69 -27.03 14.93
C GLU A 5 -30.36 -26.53 14.35
N MET A 6 -30.42 -26.20 13.05
CA MET A 6 -29.35 -25.51 12.35
C MET A 6 -29.04 -24.18 13.05
N THR A 7 -27.78 -24.01 13.48
CA THR A 7 -27.36 -22.85 14.26
C THR A 7 -27.42 -21.57 13.41
N GLU A 8 -27.48 -20.41 14.06
CA GLU A 8 -27.42 -19.12 13.35
C GLU A 8 -26.14 -18.98 12.50
N ARG A 9 -25.04 -19.57 12.99
CA ARG A 9 -23.79 -19.65 12.25
C ARG A 9 -23.94 -20.46 10.96
N ASP A 10 -24.59 -21.62 11.04
CA ASP A 10 -24.79 -22.49 9.87
C ASP A 10 -25.69 -21.80 8.84
N ARG A 11 -26.76 -21.12 9.27
CA ARG A 11 -27.60 -20.29 8.37
C ARG A 11 -26.80 -19.22 7.66
N ARG A 12 -25.88 -18.55 8.36
CA ARG A 12 -25.02 -17.51 7.79
C ARG A 12 -24.02 -18.10 6.79
N ILE A 13 -23.42 -19.26 7.11
CA ILE A 13 -22.55 -19.98 6.17
C ILE A 13 -23.33 -20.35 4.91
N ASP A 14 -24.52 -20.93 5.05
CA ASP A 14 -25.36 -21.34 3.93
C ASP A 14 -25.79 -20.18 3.05
N GLY A 15 -26.06 -19.01 3.65
CA GLY A 15 -26.34 -17.78 2.91
C GLY A 15 -25.15 -17.36 2.05
N ILE A 16 -23.94 -17.32 2.64
CA ILE A 16 -22.72 -16.97 1.90
C ILE A 16 -22.43 -17.98 0.79
N VAL A 17 -22.63 -19.28 1.04
CA VAL A 17 -22.41 -20.36 0.06
C VAL A 17 -23.38 -20.25 -1.12
N ARG A 18 -24.65 -19.95 -0.87
CA ARG A 18 -25.66 -19.73 -1.94
C ARG A 18 -25.30 -18.57 -2.86
N GLU A 19 -24.74 -17.51 -2.32
CA GLU A 19 -24.34 -16.32 -3.06
C GLU A 19 -22.86 -16.34 -3.51
N ALA A 20 -22.15 -17.45 -3.26
CA ALA A 20 -20.71 -17.52 -3.46
C ALA A 20 -20.31 -17.49 -4.94
N ARG A 21 -21.23 -17.75 -5.87
CA ARG A 21 -20.94 -17.78 -7.31
C ARG A 21 -21.51 -16.56 -8.02
N GLY A 22 -20.73 -16.01 -8.95
CA GLY A 22 -21.19 -15.00 -9.89
C GLY A 22 -22.05 -15.60 -11.00
N ASP A 23 -22.62 -14.73 -11.84
CA ASP A 23 -23.43 -15.15 -13.00
C ASP A 23 -22.59 -15.94 -14.02
N ASP A 24 -21.26 -15.76 -13.99
CA ASP A 24 -20.29 -16.52 -14.77
C ASP A 24 -19.92 -17.90 -14.16
N GLY A 25 -20.59 -18.29 -13.08
CA GLY A 25 -20.37 -19.55 -12.36
C GLY A 25 -19.09 -19.60 -11.52
N LYS A 26 -18.25 -18.55 -11.54
CA LYS A 26 -17.01 -18.50 -10.77
C LYS A 26 -17.26 -18.11 -9.32
N ILE A 27 -16.38 -18.57 -8.43
CA ILE A 27 -16.41 -18.19 -7.02
C ILE A 27 -16.04 -16.71 -6.88
N ARG A 28 -16.86 -15.98 -6.14
CA ARG A 28 -16.61 -14.59 -5.76
C ARG A 28 -15.57 -14.55 -4.66
N THR A 29 -14.54 -13.72 -4.85
CA THR A 29 -13.50 -13.49 -3.83
C THR A 29 -14.08 -12.96 -2.52
N SER A 30 -15.16 -12.18 -2.57
CA SER A 30 -15.88 -11.67 -1.40
C SER A 30 -16.49 -12.77 -0.53
N ALA A 31 -16.99 -13.87 -1.13
CA ALA A 31 -17.54 -14.99 -0.37
C ALA A 31 -16.46 -15.77 0.37
N VAL A 32 -15.30 -15.97 -0.27
CA VAL A 32 -14.12 -16.59 0.37
C VAL A 32 -13.63 -15.73 1.54
N GLU A 33 -13.60 -14.41 1.37
CA GLU A 33 -13.22 -13.47 2.43
C GLU A 33 -14.22 -13.51 3.59
N ALA A 34 -15.52 -13.40 3.30
CA ALA A 34 -16.58 -13.39 4.30
C ALA A 34 -16.53 -14.64 5.21
N LEU A 35 -16.29 -15.83 4.64
CA LEU A 35 -16.13 -17.07 5.41
C LEU A 35 -14.84 -17.08 6.26
N ARG A 36 -13.74 -16.55 5.72
CA ARG A 36 -12.44 -16.52 6.41
C ARG A 36 -12.42 -15.51 7.56
N THR A 37 -13.19 -14.43 7.48
CA THR A 37 -13.27 -13.38 8.51
C THR A 37 -14.45 -13.57 9.47
N MET A 38 -15.17 -14.71 9.39
CA MET A 38 -16.16 -15.06 10.42
C MET A 38 -15.48 -15.23 11.79
N ASP A 39 -16.28 -15.17 12.85
CA ASP A 39 -15.84 -15.51 14.20
C ASP A 39 -16.64 -16.72 14.73
N PRO A 40 -16.01 -17.88 14.99
CA PRO A 40 -14.63 -18.20 14.63
C PRO A 40 -14.41 -18.26 13.10
N PRO A 41 -13.18 -18.09 12.60
CA PRO A 41 -12.86 -18.20 11.18
C PRO A 41 -13.19 -19.58 10.60
N VAL A 42 -13.75 -19.63 9.39
CA VAL A 42 -13.88 -20.90 8.66
C VAL A 42 -12.54 -21.26 8.03
N SER A 43 -12.06 -22.48 8.27
CA SER A 43 -10.77 -22.93 7.75
C SER A 43 -10.77 -23.07 6.22
N VAL A 44 -9.62 -22.90 5.59
CA VAL A 44 -9.47 -23.04 4.11
C VAL A 44 -9.95 -24.41 3.61
N ALA A 45 -9.69 -25.48 4.38
CA ALA A 45 -10.18 -26.81 4.05
C ALA A 45 -11.71 -26.86 4.04
N ARG A 46 -12.35 -26.28 5.06
CA ARG A 46 -13.81 -26.25 5.15
C ARG A 46 -14.45 -25.35 4.10
N ILE A 47 -13.85 -24.20 3.78
CA ILE A 47 -14.32 -23.32 2.69
C ILE A 47 -14.29 -24.07 1.36
N ALA A 48 -13.22 -24.83 1.09
CA ALA A 48 -13.08 -25.62 -0.13
C ALA A 48 -14.19 -26.68 -0.26
N GLU A 49 -14.51 -27.38 0.84
CA GLU A 49 -15.63 -28.33 0.92
C GLU A 49 -16.98 -27.65 0.67
N LEU A 50 -17.26 -26.56 1.38
CA LEU A 50 -18.52 -25.82 1.27
C LEU A 50 -18.77 -25.27 -0.14
N LEU A 51 -17.71 -24.87 -0.84
CA LEU A 51 -17.80 -24.30 -2.19
C LEU A 51 -17.60 -25.32 -3.31
N GLY A 52 -17.32 -26.58 -2.98
CA GLY A 52 -17.10 -27.65 -3.95
C GLY A 52 -15.87 -27.42 -4.85
N VAL A 53 -14.78 -26.89 -4.29
CA VAL A 53 -13.53 -26.59 -5.03
C VAL A 53 -12.29 -27.09 -4.31
N THR A 54 -11.14 -26.99 -4.96
CA THR A 54 -9.86 -27.37 -4.35
C THR A 54 -9.37 -26.31 -3.37
N ARG A 55 -8.60 -26.71 -2.35
CA ARG A 55 -7.90 -25.77 -1.45
C ARG A 55 -7.02 -24.79 -2.22
N GLN A 56 -6.40 -25.25 -3.31
CA GLN A 56 -5.59 -24.40 -4.18
C GLN A 56 -6.40 -23.28 -4.84
N SER A 57 -7.64 -23.55 -5.27
CA SER A 57 -8.56 -22.52 -5.76
C SER A 57 -8.82 -21.45 -4.70
N ILE A 58 -9.04 -21.85 -3.45
CA ILE A 58 -9.24 -20.91 -2.33
C ILE A 58 -7.97 -20.08 -2.08
N TYR A 59 -6.78 -20.68 -2.11
CA TYR A 59 -5.52 -19.93 -2.02
C TYR A 59 -5.30 -18.95 -3.18
N LEU A 60 -5.82 -19.24 -4.38
CA LEU A 60 -5.79 -18.29 -5.50
C LEU A 60 -6.72 -17.11 -5.25
N HIS A 61 -7.91 -17.32 -4.69
CA HIS A 61 -8.78 -16.21 -4.28
C HIS A 61 -8.17 -15.38 -3.15
N ILE A 62 -7.53 -16.01 -2.16
CA ILE A 62 -6.83 -15.30 -1.08
C ILE A 62 -5.68 -14.45 -1.64
N ARG A 63 -4.86 -15.03 -2.52
CA ARG A 63 -3.76 -14.31 -3.19
C ARG A 63 -4.26 -13.23 -4.14
N GLY A 64 -5.33 -13.51 -4.89
CA GLY A 64 -5.97 -12.55 -5.79
C GLY A 64 -6.60 -11.37 -5.03
N ASN A 65 -7.15 -11.60 -3.83
CA ASN A 65 -7.62 -10.53 -2.96
C ASN A 65 -6.47 -9.68 -2.45
N LYS A 66 -5.35 -10.31 -2.06
CA LYS A 66 -4.12 -9.57 -1.76
C LYS A 66 -3.70 -8.68 -2.94
N ASN A 67 -3.76 -9.21 -4.17
CA ASN A 67 -3.48 -8.41 -5.37
C ASN A 67 -4.49 -7.27 -5.62
N LEU A 68 -5.76 -7.43 -5.24
CA LEU A 68 -6.78 -6.37 -5.35
C LEU A 68 -6.59 -5.28 -4.29
N LEU A 69 -6.30 -5.67 -3.05
CA LEU A 69 -5.93 -4.75 -1.96
C LEU A 69 -4.63 -4.01 -2.31
N ASP A 70 -3.63 -4.73 -2.80
CA ASP A 70 -2.37 -4.16 -3.30
C ASP A 70 -2.63 -3.22 -4.48
N ARG A 71 -3.57 -3.54 -5.38
CA ARG A 71 -3.95 -2.64 -6.49
C ARG A 71 -4.61 -1.36 -5.99
N LYS A 72 -5.60 -1.44 -5.10
CA LYS A 72 -6.27 -0.26 -4.54
C LYS A 72 -5.27 0.62 -3.78
N HIS A 73 -4.40 0.00 -2.98
CA HIS A 73 -3.35 0.71 -2.27
C HIS A 73 -2.35 1.38 -3.24
N ASN A 74 -1.96 0.70 -4.31
CA ASN A 74 -1.14 1.30 -5.36
C ASN A 74 -1.85 2.46 -6.07
N GLU A 75 -3.16 2.35 -6.34
CA GLU A 75 -3.96 3.45 -6.90
C GLU A 75 -3.99 4.66 -5.94
N GLU A 76 -4.07 4.44 -4.62
CA GLU A 76 -3.98 5.50 -3.61
C GLU A 76 -2.59 6.14 -3.59
N LEU A 77 -1.51 5.35 -3.65
CA LEU A 77 -0.14 5.85 -3.75
C LEU A 77 0.06 6.74 -4.99
N GLU A 78 -0.45 6.30 -6.15
CA GLU A 78 -0.33 7.06 -7.40
C GLU A 78 -1.12 8.38 -7.35
N LYS A 79 -2.34 8.40 -6.79
CA LYS A 79 -3.13 9.64 -6.61
C LYS A 79 -2.43 10.68 -5.74
N LEU A 80 -1.66 10.24 -4.76
CA LEU A 80 -0.95 11.11 -3.83
C LEU A 80 0.44 11.51 -4.32
N ARG A 81 0.92 10.97 -5.43
CA ARG A 81 2.18 11.38 -6.02
C ARG A 81 1.95 12.63 -6.90
N PRO A 82 2.61 13.77 -6.62
CA PRO A 82 2.42 14.97 -7.42
C PRO A 82 3.35 15.06 -8.64
N PHE A 83 4.15 14.01 -8.91
CA PHE A 83 5.14 13.99 -9.99
C PHE A 83 4.80 12.94 -11.04
N GLU A 84 4.91 13.32 -12.30
CA GLU A 84 5.06 12.36 -13.39
C GLU A 84 6.54 12.08 -13.61
N VAL A 85 6.96 10.85 -13.33
CA VAL A 85 8.38 10.44 -13.35
C VAL A 85 8.62 9.51 -14.52
N GLN A 86 9.64 9.76 -15.34
CA GLN A 86 10.08 8.87 -16.41
C GLN A 86 10.44 7.47 -15.91
N HIS A 87 10.22 6.44 -16.72
CA HIS A 87 10.30 5.04 -16.30
C HIS A 87 11.67 4.66 -15.71
N GLU A 88 12.73 5.17 -16.32
CA GLU A 88 14.13 4.95 -15.97
C GLU A 88 14.43 5.53 -14.57
N HIS A 89 13.89 6.72 -14.29
CA HIS A 89 14.09 7.43 -13.03
C HIS A 89 13.28 6.85 -11.86
N ARG A 90 12.32 5.94 -12.11
CA ARG A 90 11.54 5.25 -11.05
C ARG A 90 12.32 4.15 -10.35
N LYS A 91 13.43 3.67 -10.94
CA LYS A 91 14.21 2.54 -10.42
C LYS A 91 15.19 2.93 -9.31
N CYS A 92 15.30 4.22 -8.99
CA CYS A 92 16.25 4.72 -8.00
C CYS A 92 15.71 4.65 -6.56
N THR A 93 16.63 4.69 -5.60
CA THR A 93 16.29 4.67 -4.16
C THR A 93 15.48 5.90 -3.74
N ALA A 94 15.70 7.06 -4.36
CA ALA A 94 14.97 8.29 -4.03
C ALA A 94 13.47 8.16 -4.30
N TYR A 95 13.10 7.68 -5.49
CA TYR A 95 11.70 7.42 -5.85
C TYR A 95 11.05 6.36 -4.94
N VAL A 96 11.79 5.29 -4.61
CA VAL A 96 11.32 4.26 -3.70
C VAL A 96 11.07 4.83 -2.29
N ASN A 97 11.96 5.67 -1.79
CA ASN A 97 11.79 6.31 -0.48
C ASN A 97 10.62 7.29 -0.47
N LEU A 98 10.40 8.04 -1.55
CA LEU A 98 9.22 8.90 -1.69
C LEU A 98 7.92 8.08 -1.69
N THR A 99 7.94 6.89 -2.31
CA THR A 99 6.78 5.98 -2.27
C THR A 99 6.55 5.43 -0.86
N HIS A 100 7.62 5.02 -0.16
CA HIS A 100 7.50 4.59 1.24
C HIS A 100 7.02 5.72 2.17
N GLN A 101 7.37 6.97 1.86
CA GLN A 101 6.93 8.13 2.62
C GLN A 101 5.41 8.26 2.53
N ILE A 102 4.84 8.18 1.33
CA ILE A 102 3.39 8.21 1.16
C ILE A 102 2.74 7.00 1.84
N ASP A 103 3.30 5.81 1.65
CA ASP A 103 2.84 4.56 2.27
C ASP A 103 2.84 4.64 3.81
N TYR A 104 3.83 5.31 4.41
CA TYR A 104 3.90 5.52 5.86
C TYR A 104 2.65 6.24 6.38
N TYR A 105 2.15 7.26 5.67
CA TYR A 105 0.95 8.00 6.05
C TYR A 105 -0.35 7.31 5.68
N LEU A 106 -0.37 6.46 4.64
CA LEU A 106 -1.53 5.64 4.31
C LEU A 106 -1.71 4.46 5.27
N SER A 107 -0.60 3.98 5.84
CA SER A 107 -0.56 2.82 6.73
C SER A 107 -0.50 3.19 8.22
N ASP A 108 -0.72 4.46 8.59
CA ASP A 108 -0.58 4.98 9.97
C ASP A 108 0.74 4.56 10.66
N GLY A 109 1.84 4.61 9.90
CA GLY A 109 3.18 4.23 10.33
C GLY A 109 3.45 2.72 10.43
N LYS A 110 2.47 1.87 10.12
CA LYS A 110 2.60 0.39 10.20
C LYS A 110 3.25 -0.19 8.94
N LEU A 111 4.53 0.11 8.74
CA LEU A 111 5.35 -0.46 7.67
C LEU A 111 6.26 -1.58 8.18
N ALA A 112 6.69 -2.45 7.27
CA ALA A 112 7.72 -3.44 7.56
C ALA A 112 9.05 -2.76 7.96
N ASP A 113 9.78 -3.37 8.89
CA ASP A 113 11.01 -2.79 9.48
C ASP A 113 12.04 -2.31 8.45
N TYR A 114 12.19 -3.03 7.34
CA TYR A 114 13.13 -2.65 6.29
C TYR A 114 12.71 -1.35 5.56
N LYS A 115 11.40 -1.08 5.42
CA LYS A 115 10.87 0.17 4.87
C LYS A 115 11.11 1.31 5.85
N LEU A 116 10.80 1.11 7.13
CA LEU A 116 11.06 2.09 8.20
C LEU A 116 12.55 2.46 8.29
N LYS A 117 13.43 1.46 8.21
CA LYS A 117 14.89 1.68 8.17
C LYS A 117 15.31 2.56 6.99
N ARG A 118 14.74 2.34 5.79
CA ARG A 118 15.01 3.16 4.61
C ARG A 118 14.48 4.59 4.77
N LEU A 119 13.28 4.76 5.34
CA LEU A 119 12.71 6.07 5.63
C LEU A 119 13.55 6.86 6.63
N ARG A 120 13.99 6.25 7.72
CA ARG A 120 14.94 6.89 8.65
C ARG A 120 16.20 7.39 7.94
N SER A 121 16.78 6.57 7.06
CA SER A 121 17.95 6.99 6.26
C SER A 121 17.62 8.14 5.31
N PHE A 122 16.45 8.11 4.68
CA PHE A 122 15.97 9.19 3.82
C PHE A 122 15.77 10.50 4.59
N TRP A 123 15.06 10.47 5.72
CA TRP A 123 14.83 11.65 6.57
C TRP A 123 16.12 12.24 7.12
N ARG A 124 17.13 11.40 7.44
CA ARG A 124 18.49 11.86 7.78
C ARG A 124 19.17 12.58 6.62
N ALA A 125 19.01 12.09 5.39
CA ALA A 125 19.61 12.71 4.21
C ALA A 125 19.02 14.11 3.92
N LEU A 126 17.78 14.37 4.34
CA LEU A 126 17.17 15.71 4.31
C LEU A 126 17.79 16.69 5.34
N GLY A 127 18.68 16.18 6.20
CA GLY A 127 19.29 16.92 7.31
C GLY A 127 18.40 16.96 8.54
N THR A 128 19.01 16.94 9.73
CA THR A 128 18.28 17.02 11.02
C THR A 128 17.33 18.22 11.04
N ASN A 129 17.78 19.37 10.55
CA ASN A 129 16.99 20.61 10.47
C ASN A 129 16.32 20.84 9.12
N MET A 130 16.06 19.79 8.32
CA MET A 130 15.48 19.91 6.98
C MET A 130 16.28 20.85 6.06
N SER A 131 17.61 20.85 6.12
CA SER A 131 18.44 21.74 5.29
C SER A 131 18.47 21.34 3.81
N GLN A 132 18.03 20.12 3.49
CA GLN A 132 17.96 19.60 2.14
C GLN A 132 16.52 19.23 1.76
N VAL A 133 16.26 19.20 0.46
CA VAL A 133 15.01 18.75 -0.14
C VAL A 133 15.33 17.86 -1.34
N LEU A 134 14.53 16.82 -1.56
CA LEU A 134 14.63 16.01 -2.78
C LEU A 134 13.99 16.77 -3.95
N VAL A 135 14.63 16.78 -5.12
CA VAL A 135 14.10 17.43 -6.32
C VAL A 135 14.05 16.41 -7.45
N TYR A 136 12.93 16.41 -8.19
CA TYR A 136 12.81 15.70 -9.46
C TYR A 136 13.00 16.68 -10.62
N ASP A 137 13.86 16.31 -11.54
CA ASP A 137 14.18 17.07 -12.74
C ASP A 137 14.54 16.06 -13.85
N PRO A 138 13.70 15.88 -14.88
CA PRO A 138 13.94 14.92 -15.95
C PRO A 138 15.27 15.09 -16.69
N GLU A 139 15.84 16.30 -16.71
CA GLU A 139 17.10 16.60 -17.39
C GLU A 139 18.32 16.38 -16.48
N GLN A 140 18.09 16.04 -15.20
CA GLN A 140 19.17 15.79 -14.27
C GLN A 140 20.00 14.57 -14.71
N GLU A 141 21.26 14.81 -15.04
CA GLU A 141 22.24 13.77 -15.31
C GLU A 141 22.44 12.80 -14.13
N PRO A 142 22.87 11.55 -14.39
CA PRO A 142 23.27 10.58 -13.38
C PRO A 142 24.16 11.16 -12.28
N ASN A 143 23.84 10.78 -11.03
CA ASN A 143 24.58 11.23 -9.86
C ASN A 143 24.52 10.17 -8.73
N TYR A 144 25.04 10.53 -7.55
CA TYR A 144 25.10 9.61 -6.41
C TYR A 144 23.72 9.24 -5.82
N VAL A 145 22.69 10.06 -6.06
CA VAL A 145 21.30 9.82 -5.63
C VAL A 145 20.58 8.90 -6.61
N SER A 146 20.80 9.11 -7.91
CA SER A 146 20.17 8.33 -8.98
C SER A 146 21.14 8.04 -10.13
N LYS A 147 21.42 6.75 -10.34
CA LYS A 147 22.34 6.27 -11.39
C LYS A 147 21.83 6.51 -12.82
N GLU A 148 20.52 6.60 -13.00
CA GLU A 148 19.90 6.88 -14.30
C GLU A 148 19.52 8.36 -14.44
N GLY A 149 19.87 9.21 -13.45
CA GLY A 149 19.47 10.63 -13.45
C GLY A 149 18.08 10.88 -12.86
N GLY A 150 17.55 12.07 -13.08
CA GLY A 150 16.21 12.47 -12.65
C GLY A 150 16.08 13.06 -11.24
N TRP A 151 16.95 12.64 -10.30
CA TRP A 151 16.80 12.99 -8.88
C TRP A 151 18.08 13.55 -8.29
N ARG A 152 17.93 14.54 -7.41
CA ARG A 152 19.04 15.09 -6.62
C ARG A 152 18.53 15.65 -5.29
N TYR A 153 19.45 15.85 -4.35
CA TYR A 153 19.20 16.72 -3.20
C TYR A 153 19.62 18.14 -3.53
N GLU A 154 18.85 19.10 -3.08
CA GLU A 154 19.19 20.52 -3.13
C GLU A 154 19.05 21.17 -1.76
N THR A 155 19.70 22.31 -1.59
CA THR A 155 19.44 23.20 -0.46
C THR A 155 17.99 23.65 -0.47
N ARG A 156 17.35 23.53 0.69
CA ARG A 156 15.96 23.93 0.89
C ARG A 156 15.79 25.44 0.70
N GLN A 157 14.68 25.81 0.05
CA GLN A 157 14.20 27.18 -0.09
C GLN A 157 12.97 27.38 0.81
N PRO A 158 12.64 28.64 1.21
CA PRO A 158 11.45 28.90 2.02
C PRO A 158 10.14 28.37 1.43
N ALA A 159 10.02 28.34 0.10
CA ALA A 159 8.85 27.83 -0.61
C ALA A 159 8.69 26.29 -0.56
N ASP A 160 9.74 25.55 -0.18
CA ASP A 160 9.67 24.09 -0.03
C ASP A 160 8.97 23.68 1.28
N GLU A 161 8.71 24.64 2.17
CA GLU A 161 8.18 24.41 3.51
C GLU A 161 8.95 23.29 4.23
N ASP A 162 8.27 22.30 4.79
CA ASP A 162 8.80 21.08 5.43
C ASP A 162 8.54 19.82 4.57
N PHE A 163 8.29 19.99 3.27
CA PHE A 163 8.10 18.86 2.37
C PHE A 163 9.42 18.09 2.15
N VAL A 164 9.35 16.76 2.10
CA VAL A 164 10.52 15.91 1.84
C VAL A 164 11.02 16.00 0.39
N VAL A 165 10.16 16.50 -0.50
CA VAL A 165 10.41 16.67 -1.93
C VAL A 165 9.83 18.00 -2.39
N ARG A 166 10.55 18.71 -3.28
CA ARG A 166 10.11 19.99 -3.84
C ARG A 166 8.92 19.76 -4.76
N PRO A 167 7.74 20.34 -4.47
CA PRO A 167 6.57 20.17 -5.33
C PRO A 167 6.81 20.76 -6.72
N PRO A 168 6.27 20.15 -7.80
CA PRO A 168 6.36 20.73 -9.14
C PRO A 168 5.33 21.86 -9.36
N GLY A 169 4.38 22.02 -8.43
CA GLY A 169 3.29 22.99 -8.45
C GLY A 169 2.51 22.96 -7.14
N GLU A 170 1.30 23.52 -7.15
CA GLU A 170 0.43 23.50 -5.97
C GLU A 170 -0.01 22.08 -5.60
N LEU A 171 0.16 21.73 -4.33
CA LEU A 171 -0.25 20.45 -3.77
C LEU A 171 -1.67 20.52 -3.19
N THR A 172 -2.41 19.42 -3.31
CA THR A 172 -3.65 19.24 -2.53
C THR A 172 -3.33 19.08 -1.04
N ASP A 173 -4.30 19.32 -0.16
CA ASP A 173 -4.07 19.20 1.29
C ASP A 173 -3.63 17.78 1.70
N GLU A 174 -4.16 16.76 1.01
CA GLU A 174 -3.77 15.38 1.26
C GLU A 174 -2.33 15.08 0.78
N GLN A 175 -1.93 15.64 -0.36
CA GLN A 175 -0.53 15.56 -0.82
C GLN A 175 0.40 16.28 0.15
N LYS A 176 0.02 17.48 0.63
CA LYS A 176 0.79 18.20 1.66
C LYS A 176 0.95 17.34 2.90
N ARG A 177 -0.12 16.70 3.39
CA ARG A 177 -0.09 15.82 4.57
C ARG A 177 0.95 14.71 4.44
N VAL A 178 0.93 13.97 3.34
CA VAL A 178 1.79 12.78 3.17
C VAL A 178 3.23 13.11 2.77
N LEU A 179 3.49 14.30 2.23
CA LEU A 179 4.83 14.72 1.82
C LEU A 179 5.60 15.47 2.90
N ARG A 180 5.01 15.72 4.08
CA ARG A 180 5.74 16.30 5.22
C ARG A 180 6.53 15.23 5.96
N ARG A 181 7.72 15.59 6.44
CA ARG A 181 8.46 14.71 7.34
C ARG A 181 7.67 14.56 8.65
N PRO A 182 7.47 13.34 9.18
CA PRO A 182 6.75 13.18 10.44
C PRO A 182 7.50 13.85 11.60
N GLU A 183 6.73 14.38 12.56
CA GLU A 183 7.28 14.87 13.83
C GLU A 183 7.86 13.70 14.64
N GLY A 184 8.96 13.94 15.35
CA GLY A 184 9.60 12.90 16.17
C GLY A 184 10.17 11.72 15.38
N TRP A 185 10.45 11.91 14.08
CA TRP A 185 10.94 10.86 13.18
C TRP A 185 12.21 10.15 13.68
N GLU A 186 13.00 10.80 14.55
CA GLU A 186 14.18 10.21 15.18
C GLU A 186 13.84 9.00 16.07
N SER A 187 12.61 8.94 16.58
CA SER A 187 12.13 7.90 17.51
C SER A 187 11.34 6.77 16.82
N ILE A 188 11.08 6.88 15.51
CA ILE A 188 10.44 5.86 14.66
C ILE A 188 11.47 4.81 14.25
#